data_AF-A0A6N4PWN8-F1
#
_entry.id   AF-A0A6N4PWN8-F1
#
_cell.length_a   1.000
_cell.length_b   1.000
_cell.length_c   1.000
_cell.angle_alpha   90.00
_cell.angle_beta   90.00
_cell.angle_gamma   90.00
#
_symmetry.space_group_name_H-M   'P 1'
#
loop_
_entity.id
_entity.type
_entity.pdbx_description
1 polymer ?
#
loop_
_entity_poly.entity_id
_entity_poly.type
_entity_poly.pdbx_seq_one_letter_code
_entity_poly.pdbx_strand_id
1 'polypeptide(L)'
;MEYMESLLDEYYDLSLKLTGLGGPANDSELYFELLSIEEEICWEFSLPASAKNRQLFQFFDPKNSKETNIQLAIQSLERTRTKYFYKPEKPFFEYLEREKEKNDVKNIRVPMINGTFYEFLYPV
;
A
#
# COMPACT_ATOMS: atom_id res chain seq x y z
N MET A 1 -9.28 -25.71 -6.74
CA MET A 1 -8.34 -24.58 -6.73
C MET A 1 -8.76 -23.70 -5.57
N GLU A 2 -7.83 -23.32 -4.70
CA GLU A 2 -8.15 -22.33 -3.67
C GLU A 2 -8.46 -20.99 -4.34
N TYR A 3 -9.39 -20.21 -3.77
CA TYR A 3 -9.83 -18.93 -4.32
C TYR A 3 -8.65 -17.99 -4.64
N MET A 4 -7.63 -17.98 -3.77
CA MET A 4 -6.43 -17.16 -3.91
C MET A 4 -5.54 -17.54 -5.08
N GLU A 5 -5.41 -18.84 -5.35
CA GLU A 5 -4.66 -19.30 -6.51
C GLU A 5 -5.36 -18.83 -7.79
N SER A 6 -6.70 -18.85 -7.84
CA SER A 6 -7.47 -18.35 -8.97
C SER A 6 -7.29 -16.85 -9.20
N LEU A 7 -7.31 -16.03 -8.14
CA LEU A 7 -7.05 -14.58 -8.26
C LEU A 7 -5.64 -14.27 -8.77
N LEU A 8 -4.62 -14.98 -8.28
CA LEU A 8 -3.24 -14.81 -8.73
C LEU A 8 -3.04 -15.32 -10.17
N ASP A 9 -3.76 -16.38 -10.55
CA ASP A 9 -3.76 -16.95 -11.89
C ASP A 9 -4.35 -15.97 -12.91
N GLU A 10 -5.49 -15.36 -12.58
CA GLU A 10 -6.16 -14.34 -13.39
C GLU A 10 -5.31 -13.07 -13.49
N TYR A 11 -4.80 -12.58 -12.35
CA TYR A 11 -3.90 -11.43 -12.31
C TYR A 11 -2.67 -11.61 -13.21
N TYR A 12 -2.06 -12.79 -13.18
CA TYR A 12 -0.90 -13.10 -14.01
C TYR A 12 -1.23 -12.98 -15.50
N ASP A 13 -2.34 -13.58 -15.96
CA ASP A 13 -2.72 -13.55 -17.38
C ASP A 13 -3.06 -12.14 -17.85
N LEU A 14 -3.79 -11.38 -17.05
CA LEU A 14 -4.13 -9.98 -17.35
C LEU A 14 -2.89 -9.09 -17.34
N SER A 15 -1.92 -9.33 -16.45
CA SER A 15 -0.66 -8.57 -16.40
C SER A 15 0.19 -8.78 -17.65
N LEU A 16 0.23 -10.02 -18.17
CA LEU A 16 0.90 -10.34 -19.43
C LEU A 16 0.19 -9.69 -20.62
N LYS A 17 -1.15 -9.74 -20.63
CA LYS A 17 -1.96 -9.07 -21.66
C LYS A 17 -1.68 -7.56 -21.69
N LEU A 18 -1.70 -6.89 -20.52
CA LEU A 18 -1.42 -5.45 -20.43
C LEU A 18 0.01 -5.13 -20.89
N THR A 19 0.98 -5.97 -20.51
CA THR A 19 2.37 -5.82 -20.96
C THR A 19 2.48 -5.96 -22.49
N GLY A 20 1.79 -6.94 -23.08
CA GLY A 20 1.72 -7.14 -24.53
C GLY A 20 1.05 -5.99 -25.28
N LEU A 21 0.11 -5.28 -24.65
CA LEU A 21 -0.52 -4.08 -25.19
C LEU A 21 0.33 -2.80 -25.05
N GLY A 22 1.51 -2.88 -24.42
CA GLY A 22 2.41 -1.74 -24.22
C GLY A 22 2.16 -0.95 -22.92
N GLY A 23 1.40 -1.53 -21.99
CA GLY A 23 1.26 -1.02 -20.63
C GLY A 23 0.02 -0.14 -20.38
N PRO A 24 -0.07 0.48 -19.18
CA PRO A 24 -1.26 1.19 -18.70
C PRO A 24 -1.74 2.35 -19.58
N ALA A 25 -0.84 2.94 -20.37
CA ALA A 25 -1.18 4.07 -21.24
C ALA A 25 -2.01 3.65 -22.47
N ASN A 26 -1.92 2.39 -22.88
CA ASN A 26 -2.58 1.88 -24.08
C ASN A 26 -3.91 1.17 -23.77
N ASP A 27 -4.07 0.66 -22.54
CA ASP A 27 -5.30 0.05 -22.07
C ASP A 27 -5.51 0.38 -20.58
N SER A 28 -6.14 1.53 -20.33
CA SER A 28 -6.41 2.00 -18.98
C SER A 28 -7.48 1.17 -18.28
N GLU A 29 -8.43 0.60 -19.01
CA GLU A 29 -9.52 -0.21 -18.44
C GLU A 29 -8.95 -1.50 -17.86
N LEU A 30 -8.12 -2.21 -18.63
CA LEU A 30 -7.41 -3.40 -18.17
C LEU A 30 -6.48 -3.08 -16.98
N TYR A 31 -5.87 -1.89 -16.98
CA TYR A 31 -5.06 -1.45 -15.83
C TYR A 31 -5.91 -1.26 -14.57
N PHE A 32 -7.10 -0.66 -14.66
CA PHE A 32 -8.00 -0.51 -13.51
C PHE A 32 -8.55 -1.86 -13.01
N GLU A 33 -8.80 -2.80 -13.92
CA GLU A 33 -9.17 -4.17 -13.59
C GLU A 33 -8.05 -4.85 -12.77
N LEU A 34 -6.80 -4.75 -13.23
CA LEU A 34 -5.63 -5.26 -12.50
C LEU A 34 -5.49 -4.63 -11.11
N LEU A 35 -5.70 -3.31 -10.97
CA LEU A 35 -5.67 -2.65 -9.67
C LEU A 35 -6.76 -3.16 -8.73
N SER A 36 -7.94 -3.50 -9.26
CA SER A 36 -9.05 -4.05 -8.48
C SER A 36 -8.70 -5.45 -7.95
N ILE A 37 -8.11 -6.29 -8.80
CA ILE A 37 -7.63 -7.62 -8.41
C ILE A 37 -6.49 -7.52 -7.39
N GLU A 38 -5.57 -6.55 -7.56
CA GLU A 38 -4.50 -6.29 -6.59
C GLU A 38 -5.03 -5.95 -5.19
N GLU A 39 -6.11 -5.18 -5.12
CA GLU A 39 -6.78 -4.84 -3.87
C GLU A 39 -7.42 -6.05 -3.23
N GLU A 40 -8.09 -6.89 -4.03
CA GLU A 40 -8.73 -8.11 -3.57
C GLU A 40 -7.71 -9.12 -3.02
N ILE A 41 -6.61 -9.36 -3.75
CA ILE A 41 -5.52 -10.23 -3.28
C ILE A 41 -4.99 -9.74 -1.93
N CYS A 42 -4.76 -8.44 -1.78
CA CYS A 42 -4.27 -7.87 -0.52
C CYS A 42 -5.28 -8.07 0.61
N TRP A 43 -6.57 -7.85 0.34
CA TRP A 43 -7.64 -8.00 1.32
C TRP A 43 -7.74 -9.43 1.86
N GLU A 44 -7.71 -10.42 0.98
CA GLU A 44 -7.76 -11.83 1.35
C GLU A 44 -6.56 -12.28 2.20
N PHE A 45 -5.37 -11.70 1.95
CA PHE A 45 -4.20 -11.92 2.80
C PHE A 45 -4.18 -11.08 4.10
N SER A 46 -5.25 -10.33 4.38
CA SER A 46 -5.34 -9.40 5.52
C SER A 46 -4.21 -8.37 5.52
N LEU A 47 -3.82 -7.90 4.32
CA LEU A 47 -2.79 -6.91 4.13
C LEU A 47 -3.41 -5.62 3.58
N PRO A 48 -2.94 -4.44 4.01
CA PRO A 48 -3.37 -3.20 3.37
C PRO A 48 -2.88 -3.17 1.92
N ALA A 49 -3.71 -2.69 0.99
CA ALA A 49 -3.40 -2.57 -0.44
C ALA A 49 -2.42 -1.43 -0.74
N SER A 50 -1.31 -1.38 -0.01
CA SER A 50 -0.21 -0.43 -0.21
C SER A 50 0.67 -0.87 -1.39
N ALA A 51 1.35 0.08 -2.03
CA ALA A 51 2.32 -0.21 -3.09
C ALA A 51 3.34 -1.30 -2.68
N LYS A 52 3.81 -1.26 -1.42
CA LYS A 52 4.74 -2.26 -0.88
C LYS A 52 4.18 -3.68 -0.86
N ASN A 53 2.89 -3.86 -0.56
CA ASN A 53 2.28 -5.18 -0.49
C ASN A 53 1.88 -5.69 -1.89
N ARG A 54 1.46 -4.81 -2.80
CA ARG A 54 1.21 -5.14 -4.20
C ARG A 54 2.47 -5.66 -4.91
N GLN A 55 3.63 -5.12 -4.55
CA GLN A 55 4.94 -5.59 -5.04
C GLN A 55 5.28 -7.04 -4.67
N LEU A 56 4.58 -7.66 -3.71
CA LEU A 56 4.83 -9.06 -3.33
C LEU A 56 4.45 -10.05 -4.43
N PHE A 57 3.63 -9.62 -5.39
CA PHE A 57 3.13 -10.46 -6.47
C PHE A 57 3.15 -9.79 -7.85
N GLN A 58 3.45 -8.49 -7.97
CA GLN A 58 3.63 -7.78 -9.25
C GLN A 58 4.87 -8.23 -10.07
N PHE A 59 5.93 -8.68 -9.42
CA PHE A 59 7.23 -8.90 -10.07
C PHE A 59 7.47 -10.38 -10.38
N PHE A 60 6.73 -10.88 -11.36
CA PHE A 60 6.96 -12.22 -11.90
C PHE A 60 8.30 -12.30 -12.62
N ASP A 61 9.04 -13.39 -12.40
CA ASP A 61 10.23 -13.68 -13.20
C ASP A 61 9.77 -14.40 -14.47
N PRO A 62 10.00 -13.83 -15.67
CA PRO A 62 9.60 -14.46 -16.93
C PRO A 62 10.37 -15.76 -17.22
N LYS A 63 11.44 -16.07 -16.46
CA LYS A 63 12.14 -17.35 -16.55
C LYS A 63 11.44 -18.47 -15.79
N ASN A 64 10.54 -18.15 -14.88
CA ASN A 64 9.78 -19.11 -14.08
C ASN A 64 8.45 -19.46 -14.76
N SER A 65 7.94 -20.66 -14.49
CA SER A 65 6.59 -21.02 -14.92
C SER A 65 5.53 -20.18 -14.18
N LYS A 66 4.32 -20.10 -14.74
CA LYS A 66 3.19 -19.42 -14.10
C LYS A 66 2.94 -19.97 -12.70
N GLU A 67 2.90 -21.29 -12.55
CA GLU A 67 2.67 -21.98 -11.27
C GLU A 67 3.77 -21.65 -10.26
N THR A 68 5.02 -21.60 -10.72
CA THR A 68 6.17 -21.24 -9.85
C THR A 68 6.04 -19.80 -9.36
N ASN A 69 5.67 -18.87 -10.24
CA ASN A 69 5.45 -17.47 -9.89
C ASN A 69 4.28 -17.30 -8.90
N ILE A 70 3.18 -18.02 -9.10
CA ILE A 70 2.02 -18.02 -8.18
C ILE A 70 2.44 -18.55 -6.80
N GLN A 71 3.15 -19.68 -6.74
CA GLN A 71 3.61 -20.25 -5.47
C GLN A 71 4.56 -19.30 -4.72
N LEU A 72 5.47 -18.62 -5.42
CA LEU A 72 6.36 -17.61 -4.81
C LEU A 72 5.59 -16.39 -4.28
N ALA A 73 4.55 -15.95 -5.00
CA ALA A 73 3.67 -14.87 -4.57
C ALA A 73 2.93 -15.26 -3.27
N ILE A 74 2.33 -16.45 -3.23
CA ILE A 74 1.64 -16.99 -2.04
C ILE A 74 2.58 -17.02 -0.84
N GLN A 75 3.78 -17.61 -0.99
CA GLN A 75 4.77 -17.66 0.10
C GLN A 75 5.16 -16.27 0.60
N SER A 76 5.31 -15.30 -0.32
CA SER A 76 5.65 -13.92 0.02
C SER A 76 4.53 -13.21 0.77
N LEU A 77 3.29 -13.45 0.36
CA LEU A 77 2.08 -12.92 0.98
C LEU A 77 1.87 -13.51 2.37
N GLU A 78 1.97 -14.83 2.54
CA GLU A 78 1.84 -15.51 3.83
C GLU A 78 2.91 -15.07 4.84
N ARG A 79 4.16 -14.98 4.38
CA ARG A 79 5.27 -14.49 5.21
C ARG A 79 5.03 -13.04 5.64
N THR A 80 4.49 -12.22 4.76
CA THR A 80 4.19 -10.82 5.07
C THR A 80 2.99 -10.70 5.99
N ARG A 81 1.91 -11.46 5.78
CA ARG A 81 0.75 -11.56 6.69
C ARG A 81 1.21 -11.91 8.10
N THR A 82 2.05 -12.93 8.23
CA THR A 82 2.61 -13.35 9.53
C THR A 82 3.39 -12.21 10.18
N LYS A 83 4.29 -11.57 9.44
CA LYS A 83 5.04 -10.42 9.95
C LYS A 83 4.12 -9.26 10.34
N TYR A 84 3.07 -8.99 9.57
CA TYR A 84 2.13 -7.91 9.82
C TYR A 84 1.34 -8.16 11.11
N PHE A 85 0.82 -9.38 11.26
CA PHE A 85 0.06 -9.80 12.45
C PHE A 85 0.90 -9.78 13.73
N TYR A 86 2.17 -10.19 13.66
CA TYR A 86 3.08 -10.22 14.81
C TYR A 86 3.94 -8.96 14.97
N LYS A 87 3.77 -7.94 14.11
CA LYS A 87 4.43 -6.66 14.34
C LYS A 87 3.58 -5.92 15.36
N PRO A 88 4.05 -5.68 16.59
CA PRO A 88 3.36 -4.75 17.47
C PRO A 88 3.32 -3.42 16.73
N GLU A 89 2.13 -2.98 16.34
CA GLU A 89 1.95 -1.58 16.01
C GLU A 89 2.43 -0.82 17.24
N LYS A 90 3.36 0.12 17.02
CA LYS A 90 3.66 1.09 18.06
C LYS A 90 2.31 1.67 18.46
N PRO A 91 1.93 1.58 19.75
CA PRO A 91 0.65 2.08 20.16
C PRO A 91 0.54 3.52 19.68
N PHE A 92 -0.62 3.93 19.19
CA PHE A 92 -0.88 5.28 18.68
C PHE A 92 -0.29 6.40 19.58
N PHE A 93 -0.19 6.14 20.88
CA PHE A 93 0.54 6.94 21.87
C PHE A 93 2.01 7.24 21.52
N GLU A 94 2.81 6.27 21.07
CA GLU A 94 4.20 6.49 20.66
C GLU A 94 4.34 7.35 19.39
N TYR A 95 3.31 7.39 18.54
CA TYR A 95 3.27 8.29 17.39
C TYR A 95 3.00 9.73 17.82
N LEU A 96 2.04 9.93 18.74
CA LEU A 96 1.75 11.24 19.33
C LEU A 96 2.93 11.83 20.12
N GLU A 97 3.73 10.99 20.77
CA GLU A 97 4.92 11.44 21.50
C GLU A 97 6.05 11.90 20.56
N ARG A 98 6.18 11.31 19.37
CA ARG A 98 7.17 11.75 18.36
C ARG A 98 6.84 13.08 17.69
N GLU A 99 5.56 13.40 17.54
CA GLU A 99 5.11 14.69 17.01
C GLU A 99 5.36 15.83 18.02
N LYS A 100 5.38 15.54 19.32
CA LYS A 100 5.72 16.53 20.36
C LYS A 100 7.18 16.95 20.35
N GLU A 101 8.10 16.09 19.90
CA GLU A 101 9.54 16.41 19.87
C GLU A 101 9.98 17.17 18.61
N LYS A 102 9.18 17.21 17.54
CA LYS A 102 9.54 17.83 16.26
C LYS A 102 8.91 19.18 15.96
N ASN A 103 7.91 19.60 16.74
CA ASN A 103 7.29 20.91 16.56
C ASN A 103 7.99 21.95 17.42
N ASP A 104 9.06 22.51 16.88
CA ASP A 104 9.62 23.79 17.31
C ASP A 104 8.61 24.89 16.89
N VAL A 105 7.50 24.98 17.64
CA VAL A 105 6.39 25.90 17.36
C VAL A 105 6.90 27.32 17.52
N LYS A 106 7.23 27.99 16.41
CA LYS A 106 7.50 29.42 16.43
C LYS A 106 6.21 30.16 16.73
N ASN A 107 6.08 30.61 17.98
CA ASN A 107 5.06 31.54 18.43
C ASN A 107 5.18 32.86 17.64
N ILE A 108 4.40 33.02 16.58
CA ILE A 108 4.24 34.32 15.92
C ILE A 108 3.10 35.05 16.62
N ARG A 109 3.44 36.00 17.49
CA ARG A 109 2.48 36.95 18.07
C ARG A 109 2.26 38.08 17.08
N VAL A 110 1.06 38.18 16.51
CA VAL A 110 0.67 39.33 15.68
C VAL A 110 -0.03 40.35 16.59
N PRO A 111 0.52 41.57 16.78
CA PRO A 111 -0.12 42.58 17.60
C PRO A 111 -1.27 43.26 16.86
N MET A 112 -2.41 43.42 17.54
CA MET A 112 -3.52 44.28 17.14
C MET A 112 -3.75 45.36 18.20
N ILE A 113 -4.28 46.49 17.75
CA ILE A 113 -4.17 47.83 18.37
C ILE A 113 -4.94 47.95 19.72
N ASN A 114 -5.71 46.94 20.15
CA ASN A 114 -6.56 47.02 21.35
C ASN A 114 -6.29 45.93 22.42
N GLY A 115 -5.12 45.29 22.43
CA GLY A 115 -4.64 44.54 23.60
C GLY A 115 -5.21 43.13 23.83
N THR A 116 -5.94 42.56 22.86
CA THR A 116 -6.39 41.15 22.88
C THR A 116 -5.67 40.33 21.82
N PHE A 117 -5.17 39.15 22.21
CA PHE A 117 -4.51 38.17 21.32
C PHE A 117 -5.44 36.98 21.08
N TYR A 118 -5.48 36.49 19.84
CA TYR A 118 -6.02 35.17 19.53
C TYR A 118 -4.86 34.22 19.21
N GLU A 119 -4.79 33.10 19.90
CA GLU A 119 -3.93 31.98 19.50
C GLU A 119 -4.67 31.17 18.43
N PHE A 120 -4.11 31.14 17.21
CA PHE A 120 -4.56 30.24 16.16
C PHE A 120 -3.48 29.19 15.94
N LEU A 121 -3.83 27.92 16.16
CA LEU A 121 -3.02 26.78 15.75
C LEU A 121 -3.37 26.45 14.29
N TYR A 122 -2.53 26.89 13.36
CA TYR A 122 -2.60 26.43 11.97
C TYR A 122 -1.44 25.45 11.70
N PRO A 123 -1.73 24.25 11.18
CA PRO A 123 -0.70 23.39 10.60
C PRO A 123 -0.23 24.01 9.28
N VAL A 124 1.09 24.12 9.08
CA VAL A 124 1.73 24.45 7.80
C VAL A 124 2.50 23.24 7.33
#